data_AF-A0A2H0C3T9-F1
#
_entry.id   AF-A0A2H0C3T9-F1
#
_cell.length_a   1.000
_cell.length_b   1.000
_cell.length_c   1.000
_cell.angle_alpha   90.00
_cell.angle_beta   90.00
_cell.angle_gamma   90.00
#
_symmetry.space_group_name_H-M   'P 1'
#
loop_
_entity.id
_entity.type
_entity.pdbx_description
1 polymer ?
#
loop_
_entity_poly.entity_id
_entity_poly.type
_entity_poly.pdbx_seq_one_letter_code
_entity_poly.pdbx_strand_id
1 'polypeptide(L)'
;EDVYETLIEAVPGIKFGIAFCEASGQKMIRTEGTDKEMTKLAVENAKVVGVGHSLFIFLKNAFPINVLNRLKMISEIVHIYCATANPTEVIVAETKQGRGIMGVIDGGLPLGVEDKKSKQIRKEFLRKIGYKL
;
A
#
# COMPACT_ATOMS: atom_id res chain seq x y z
N GLU A 1 8.21 -2.66 -13.77
CA GLU A 1 7.16 -2.33 -14.75
C GLU A 1 5.90 -3.14 -14.48
N ASP A 2 6.03 -4.39 -14.05
CA ASP A 2 4.93 -5.32 -13.71
C ASP A 2 3.87 -4.74 -12.76
N VAL A 3 4.30 -3.97 -11.75
CA VAL A 3 3.40 -3.28 -10.82
C VAL A 3 2.59 -2.20 -11.52
N TYR A 4 3.20 -1.42 -12.42
CA TYR A 4 2.50 -0.39 -13.18
C TYR A 4 1.43 -1.03 -14.08
N GLU A 5 1.81 -2.06 -14.84
CA GLU A 5 0.91 -2.80 -15.74
C GLU A 5 -0.26 -3.41 -14.96
N THR A 6 0.04 -4.08 -13.85
CA THR A 6 -0.97 -4.67 -12.98
C THR A 6 -1.99 -3.63 -12.48
N LEU A 7 -1.54 -2.43 -12.12
CA LEU A 7 -2.42 -1.38 -11.63
C LEU A 7 -3.26 -0.78 -12.76
N ILE A 8 -2.64 -0.40 -13.89
CA ILE A 8 -3.36 0.25 -15.00
C ILE A 8 -4.42 -0.67 -15.63
N GLU A 9 -4.17 -1.98 -15.68
CA GLU A 9 -5.14 -2.97 -16.20
C GLU A 9 -6.29 -3.27 -15.23
N ALA A 10 -6.11 -3.05 -13.93
CA ALA A 10 -7.08 -3.46 -12.93
C ALA A 10 -8.31 -2.54 -12.85
N VAL A 11 -8.11 -1.23 -13.00
CA VAL A 11 -9.18 -0.23 -12.87
C VAL A 11 -9.00 0.85 -13.94
N PRO A 12 -9.94 1.00 -14.89
CA PRO A 12 -9.88 2.06 -15.89
C PRO A 12 -9.80 3.44 -15.24
N GLY A 13 -8.80 4.24 -15.65
CA GLY A 13 -8.61 5.60 -15.12
C GLY A 13 -8.05 5.68 -13.70
N ILE A 14 -7.49 4.58 -13.17
CA ILE A 14 -6.81 4.56 -11.88
C ILE A 14 -5.70 5.60 -11.80
N LYS A 15 -5.62 6.30 -10.66
CA LYS A 15 -4.58 7.26 -10.35
C LYS A 15 -3.65 6.68 -9.30
N PHE A 16 -2.37 6.53 -9.64
CA PHE A 16 -1.41 5.97 -8.71
C PHE A 16 0.01 6.48 -8.96
N GLY A 17 0.86 6.26 -7.96
CA GLY A 17 2.29 6.46 -8.05
C GLY A 17 3.05 5.38 -7.29
N ILE A 18 4.19 4.98 -7.84
CA ILE A 18 5.02 3.89 -7.36
C ILE A 18 6.43 4.39 -7.08
N ALA A 19 7.04 3.91 -6.01
CA ALA A 19 8.46 4.05 -5.73
C ALA A 19 9.04 2.72 -5.22
N PHE A 20 10.04 2.21 -5.92
CA PHE A 20 10.77 0.99 -5.57
C PHE A 20 12.23 1.31 -5.25
N CYS A 21 12.71 0.86 -4.09
CA CYS A 21 14.09 1.08 -3.66
C CYS A 21 15.01 -0.02 -4.20
N GLU A 22 15.76 0.25 -5.26
CA GLU A 22 16.81 -0.65 -5.73
C GLU A 22 17.87 -0.85 -4.62
N ALA A 23 18.19 -2.10 -4.25
CA ALA A 23 19.07 -2.38 -3.11
C ALA A 23 20.55 -2.64 -3.49
N SER A 24 20.85 -2.75 -4.77
CA SER A 24 22.19 -3.00 -5.31
C SER A 24 22.51 -2.06 -6.48
N GLY A 25 23.74 -2.11 -7.00
CA GLY A 25 24.12 -1.28 -8.14
C GLY A 25 24.05 0.22 -7.81
N GLN A 26 23.26 0.96 -8.59
CA GLN A 26 23.11 2.42 -8.39
C GLN A 26 22.28 2.78 -7.16
N LYS A 27 21.49 1.83 -6.61
CA LYS A 27 20.65 2.02 -5.42
C LYS A 27 19.67 3.19 -5.55
N MET A 28 19.07 3.33 -6.72
CA MET A 28 18.14 4.43 -7.02
C MET A 28 16.72 4.07 -6.59
N ILE A 29 15.94 5.09 -6.23
CA ILE A 29 14.49 4.93 -6.15
C ILE A 29 13.95 4.96 -7.58
N ARG A 30 13.44 3.82 -8.04
CA ARG A 30 12.80 3.64 -9.34
C ARG A 30 11.32 4.02 -9.21
N THR A 31 10.79 4.78 -10.16
CA THR A 31 9.46 5.37 -10.04
C THR A 31 8.66 5.20 -11.32
N GLU A 32 7.35 5.03 -11.17
CA GLU A 32 6.40 5.03 -12.28
C GLU A 32 5.02 5.45 -11.77
N GLY A 33 4.09 5.86 -12.63
CA GLY A 33 2.72 6.17 -12.20
C GLY A 33 1.89 6.99 -13.17
N THR A 34 0.61 7.10 -12.87
CA THR A 34 -0.37 7.85 -13.67
C THR A 34 -0.76 9.20 -13.06
N ASP A 35 -0.25 9.50 -11.85
CA ASP A 35 -0.53 10.72 -11.11
C ASP A 35 0.74 11.24 -10.42
N LYS A 36 1.15 12.48 -10.76
CA LYS A 36 2.39 13.08 -10.26
C LYS A 36 2.39 13.31 -8.75
N GLU A 37 1.23 13.61 -8.17
CA GLU A 37 1.09 13.82 -6.73
C GLU A 37 1.31 12.50 -5.99
N MET A 38 0.69 11.42 -6.48
CA MET A 38 0.88 10.08 -5.90
C MET A 38 2.31 9.59 -6.06
N THR A 39 2.97 9.83 -7.21
CA THR A 39 4.37 9.44 -7.40
C THR A 39 5.29 10.20 -6.45
N LYS A 40 5.02 11.50 -6.23
CA LYS A 40 5.76 12.29 -5.25
C LYS A 40 5.63 11.72 -3.84
N LEU A 41 4.40 11.40 -3.40
CA LEU A 41 4.17 10.77 -2.09
C LEU A 41 4.91 9.44 -1.96
N ALA A 42 4.88 8.60 -3.00
CA ALA A 42 5.60 7.33 -3.01
C ALA A 42 7.11 7.52 -2.82
N VAL A 43 7.70 8.48 -3.55
CA VAL A 43 9.14 8.80 -3.46
C VAL A 43 9.51 9.36 -2.09
N GLU A 44 8.72 10.28 -1.55
CA GLU A 44 8.98 10.89 -0.25
C GLU A 44 8.96 9.84 0.86
N ASN A 45 7.97 8.95 0.87
CA ASN A 45 7.89 7.87 1.85
C ASN A 45 9.01 6.83 1.66
N ALA A 46 9.35 6.49 0.42
CA ALA A 46 10.48 5.61 0.12
C ALA A 46 11.82 6.18 0.64
N LYS A 47 12.04 7.49 0.51
CA LYS A 47 13.23 8.17 1.06
C LYS A 47 13.26 8.16 2.59
N VAL A 48 12.12 8.45 3.22
CA VAL A 48 12.01 8.49 4.68
C VAL A 48 12.26 7.12 5.30
N VAL A 49 11.65 6.07 4.74
CA VAL A 49 11.82 4.69 5.23
C VAL A 49 13.22 4.17 4.87
N GLY A 50 13.67 4.37 3.64
CA GLY A 50 15.05 4.11 3.22
C GLY A 50 15.47 2.62 3.31
N VAL A 51 14.53 1.70 3.06
CA VAL A 51 14.78 0.25 3.08
C VAL A 51 15.02 -0.25 1.67
N GLY A 52 16.04 -1.09 1.46
CA GLY A 52 16.28 -1.72 0.16
C GLY A 52 15.19 -2.73 -0.19
N HIS A 53 14.82 -2.81 -1.47
CA HIS A 53 13.73 -3.64 -2.01
C HIS A 53 12.35 -3.37 -1.40
N SER A 54 12.14 -2.21 -0.76
CA SER A 54 10.79 -1.77 -0.39
C SER A 54 10.08 -1.14 -1.59
N LEU A 55 8.78 -1.39 -1.68
CA LEU A 55 7.88 -0.84 -2.69
C LEU A 55 6.78 -0.03 -2.01
N PHE A 56 6.59 1.22 -2.45
CA PHE A 56 5.51 2.11 -2.02
C PHE A 56 4.56 2.34 -3.17
N ILE A 57 3.26 2.16 -2.92
CA ILE A 57 2.19 2.41 -3.89
C ILE A 57 1.18 3.34 -3.24
N PHE A 58 0.97 4.51 -3.83
CA PHE A 58 -0.09 5.43 -3.43
C PHE A 58 -1.21 5.38 -4.47
N LEU A 59 -2.44 5.19 -4.00
CA LEU A 59 -3.64 5.11 -4.83
C LEU A 59 -4.52 6.34 -4.57
N LYS A 60 -5.08 6.88 -5.64
CA LYS A 60 -6.17 7.85 -5.67
C LYS A 60 -7.28 7.22 -6.52
N ASN A 61 -8.53 7.60 -6.31
CA ASN A 61 -9.73 7.10 -7.01
C ASN A 61 -9.91 5.56 -7.15
N ALA A 62 -9.18 4.76 -6.37
CA ALA A 62 -9.31 3.31 -6.27
C ALA A 62 -9.04 2.85 -4.84
N PHE A 63 -9.54 1.67 -4.48
CA PHE A 63 -9.28 1.04 -3.17
C PHE A 63 -8.28 -0.10 -3.31
N PRO A 64 -7.49 -0.40 -2.26
CA PRO A 64 -6.55 -1.52 -2.31
C PRO A 64 -7.20 -2.86 -2.71
N ILE A 65 -8.43 -3.12 -2.27
CA ILE A 65 -9.16 -4.36 -2.62
C ILE A 65 -9.37 -4.55 -4.13
N ASN A 66 -9.28 -3.49 -4.93
CA ASN A 66 -9.38 -3.59 -6.39
C ASN A 66 -8.12 -4.22 -7.03
N VAL A 67 -6.96 -4.15 -6.37
CA VAL A 67 -5.66 -4.49 -6.95
C VAL A 67 -4.86 -5.50 -6.14
N LEU A 68 -5.15 -5.66 -4.84
CA LEU A 68 -4.32 -6.40 -3.89
C LEU A 68 -4.05 -7.85 -4.30
N ASN A 69 -5.05 -8.54 -4.86
CA ASN A 69 -4.88 -9.92 -5.30
C ASN A 69 -3.97 -10.03 -6.53
N ARG A 70 -4.03 -9.08 -7.46
CA ARG A 70 -3.14 -9.07 -8.62
C ARG A 70 -1.70 -8.75 -8.20
N LEU A 71 -1.52 -7.78 -7.29
CA LEU A 71 -0.21 -7.46 -6.73
C LEU A 71 0.44 -8.68 -6.05
N LYS A 72 -0.32 -9.47 -5.29
CA LYS A 72 0.19 -10.71 -4.65
C LYS A 72 0.65 -11.77 -5.65
N MET A 73 0.22 -11.70 -6.90
CA MET A 73 0.59 -12.66 -7.94
C MET A 73 1.80 -12.24 -8.76
N ILE A 74 2.31 -11.01 -8.57
CA ILE A 74 3.53 -10.52 -9.22
C ILE A 74 4.72 -11.28 -8.63
N SER A 75 5.57 -11.86 -9.48
CA SER A 75 6.71 -12.69 -9.07
C SER A 75 7.73 -11.95 -8.21
N GLU A 76 7.85 -10.64 -8.41
CA GLU A 76 8.79 -9.77 -7.72
C GLU A 76 8.29 -9.35 -6.32
N ILE A 77 6.98 -9.54 -6.02
CA ILE A 77 6.39 -9.16 -4.73
C ILE A 77 6.47 -10.32 -3.75
N VAL A 78 7.37 -10.19 -2.78
CA VAL A 78 7.59 -11.22 -1.75
C VAL A 78 6.59 -11.10 -0.59
N HIS A 79 6.22 -9.87 -0.22
CA HIS A 79 5.38 -9.60 0.94
C HIS A 79 4.67 -8.24 0.83
N ILE A 80 3.48 -8.14 1.42
CA ILE A 80 2.75 -6.88 1.57
C ILE A 80 2.59 -6.61 3.07
N TYR A 81 3.27 -5.59 3.58
CA TYR A 81 3.20 -5.22 5.00
C TYR A 81 1.86 -4.58 5.37
N CYS A 82 1.34 -3.70 4.51
CA CYS A 82 0.16 -2.89 4.80
C CYS A 82 -0.55 -2.45 3.51
N ALA A 83 -1.87 -2.23 3.58
CA ALA A 83 -2.67 -1.60 2.54
C ALA A 83 -3.84 -0.85 3.18
N THR A 84 -3.66 0.44 3.47
CA THR A 84 -4.55 1.21 4.35
C THR A 84 -4.67 2.67 3.92
N ALA A 85 -5.66 3.35 4.50
CA ALA A 85 -5.80 4.81 4.47
C ALA A 85 -5.76 5.43 5.89
N ASN A 86 -5.51 4.61 6.91
CA ASN A 86 -5.32 5.09 8.28
C ASN A 86 -3.94 5.77 8.44
N PRO A 87 -3.75 6.58 9.49
CA PRO A 87 -2.42 6.92 9.98
C PRO A 87 -1.59 5.65 10.17
N THR A 88 -0.38 5.64 9.61
CA THR A 88 0.47 4.43 9.56
C THR A 88 1.91 4.77 9.92
N GLU A 89 2.51 3.93 10.75
CA GLU A 89 3.95 3.99 11.06
C GLU A 89 4.66 2.73 10.55
N VAL A 90 5.89 2.90 10.07
CA VAL A 90 6.76 1.80 9.62
C VAL A 90 7.88 1.63 10.63
N ILE A 91 7.98 0.44 11.24
CA ILE A 91 9.04 0.13 12.20
C ILE A 91 10.26 -0.35 11.43
N VAL A 92 11.34 0.42 11.50
CA VAL A 92 12.59 0.14 10.77
C VAL A 92 13.70 -0.24 11.75
N ALA A 93 14.37 -1.36 11.49
CA ALA A 93 15.63 -1.70 12.13
C ALA A 93 16.81 -1.28 11.24
N GLU A 94 17.90 -0.83 11.85
CA GLU A 94 19.11 -0.41 11.16
C GLU A 94 20.34 -1.14 11.71
N THR A 95 21.21 -1.57 10.79
CA THR A 95 22.51 -2.20 11.10
C THR A 95 23.61 -1.53 10.27
N LYS A 96 24.87 -1.95 10.46
CA LYS A 96 25.98 -1.51 9.59
C LYS A 96 25.77 -1.81 8.11
N GLN A 97 24.98 -2.83 7.76
CA GLN A 97 24.71 -3.20 6.37
C GLN A 97 23.63 -2.31 5.73
N GLY A 98 22.62 -1.90 6.49
CA GLY A 98 21.46 -1.16 5.98
C GLY A 98 20.24 -1.31 6.87
N ARG A 99 19.06 -1.04 6.28
CA ARG A 99 17.77 -0.99 6.97
C ARG A 99 16.83 -2.11 6.52
N GLY A 100 15.95 -2.55 7.42
CA GLY A 100 14.88 -3.51 7.15
C GLY A 100 13.57 -3.11 7.84
N ILE A 101 12.45 -3.45 7.20
CA ILE A 101 11.11 -3.28 7.81
C ILE A 101 10.87 -4.44 8.78
N MET A 102 10.57 -4.11 10.03
CA MET A 102 10.24 -5.08 11.08
C MET A 102 8.73 -5.28 11.23
N GLY A 103 7.94 -4.28 10.83
CA GLY A 103 6.49 -4.30 10.93
C GLY A 103 5.88 -2.93 10.67
N VAL A 104 4.56 -2.86 10.79
CA VAL A 104 3.77 -1.63 10.61
C VAL A 104 2.79 -1.46 11.78
N ILE A 105 2.49 -0.22 12.12
CA ILE A 105 1.38 0.15 13.01
C ILE A 105 0.32 0.79 12.12
N ASP A 106 -0.80 0.10 11.89
CA ASP A 106 -1.92 0.54 11.05
C ASP A 106 -3.10 0.96 11.94
N GLY A 107 -3.28 2.27 12.11
CA GLY A 107 -4.39 2.82 12.87
C GLY A 107 -4.29 2.63 14.38
N GLY A 108 -5.45 2.70 15.04
CA GLY A 108 -5.57 2.68 16.50
C GLY A 108 -5.89 1.30 17.09
N LEU A 109 -5.73 1.18 18.42
CA LEU A 109 -6.06 -0.03 19.18
C LEU A 109 -7.58 -0.27 19.22
N PRO A 110 -8.04 -1.54 19.29
CA PRO A 110 -9.45 -1.84 19.50
C PRO A 110 -9.91 -1.36 20.88
N LEU A 111 -11.07 -0.68 20.93
CA LEU A 111 -11.64 -0.11 22.17
C LEU A 111 -12.79 -0.95 22.76
N GLY A 112 -13.15 -2.07 22.13
CA GLY A 112 -14.23 -2.95 22.59
C GLY A 112 -14.66 -3.97 21.55
N VAL A 113 -15.73 -4.70 21.86
CA VAL A 113 -16.33 -5.74 20.98
C VAL A 113 -17.69 -5.26 20.47
N GLU A 114 -17.97 -5.48 19.18
CA GLU A 114 -19.23 -5.03 18.57
C GLU A 114 -20.48 -5.69 19.17
N ASP A 115 -21.50 -4.88 19.46
CA ASP A 115 -22.82 -5.32 19.87
C ASP A 115 -23.74 -5.64 18.66
N LYS A 116 -24.99 -6.06 18.93
CA LYS A 116 -25.96 -6.39 17.87
C LYS A 116 -26.26 -5.19 16.96
N LYS A 117 -26.30 -3.97 17.52
CA LYS A 117 -26.59 -2.74 16.77
C LYS A 117 -25.44 -2.39 15.83
N SER A 118 -24.21 -2.43 16.33
CA SER A 118 -22.98 -2.21 15.56
C SER A 118 -22.84 -3.20 14.40
N LYS A 119 -23.17 -4.48 14.65
CA LYS A 119 -23.24 -5.52 13.60
C LYS A 119 -24.23 -5.17 12.50
N GLN A 120 -25.41 -4.68 12.86
CA GLN A 120 -26.43 -4.29 11.89
C GLN A 120 -25.94 -3.10 11.04
N ILE A 121 -25.39 -2.06 11.68
CA ILE A 121 -24.87 -0.86 11.01
C ILE A 121 -23.81 -1.21 9.96
N ARG A 122 -22.79 -2.02 10.32
CA ARG A 122 -21.75 -2.38 9.33
C ARG A 122 -22.29 -3.25 8.19
N LYS A 123 -23.29 -4.11 8.45
CA LYS A 123 -23.93 -4.94 7.42
C LYS A 123 -24.77 -4.10 6.45
N GLU A 124 -25.47 -3.09 6.95
CA GLU A 124 -26.22 -2.14 6.14
C GLU A 124 -25.29 -1.26 5.31
N PHE A 125 -24.19 -0.79 5.91
CA PHE A 125 -23.18 -0.01 5.20
C PHE A 125 -22.65 -0.75 3.97
N LEU A 126 -22.23 -2.02 4.11
CA LEU A 126 -21.72 -2.82 2.99
C LEU A 126 -22.72 -2.99 1.84
N ARG A 127 -24.03 -3.05 2.14
CA ARG A 127 -25.10 -3.07 1.12
C ARG A 127 -25.28 -1.70 0.48
N LYS A 128 -25.26 -0.63 1.29
CA LYS A 128 -25.37 0.75 0.81
C LYS A 128 -24.26 1.11 -0.17
N ILE A 129 -23.04 0.64 0.07
CA ILE A 129 -21.90 0.84 -0.85
C ILE A 129 -21.80 -0.23 -1.94
N GLY A 130 -22.78 -1.14 -2.05
CA GLY A 130 -22.92 -2.08 -3.17
C GLY A 130 -22.00 -3.32 -3.14
N TYR A 131 -21.28 -3.56 -2.05
CA TYR A 131 -20.37 -4.73 -1.94
C TYR A 131 -21.06 -6.02 -1.48
N LYS A 132 -22.31 -5.94 -0.98
CA LYS A 132 -23.12 -7.08 -0.54
C LYS A 132 -24.58 -6.88 -0.91
N LEU A 133 -25.31 -8.00 -1.07
CA LEU A 133 -26.76 -8.08 -1.24
C LEU A 133 -27.46 -8.30 0.11
#